data_AF-A0A5B9MFD6-F1
#
_entry.id   AF-A0A5B9MFD6-F1
#
_cell.length_a   1.000
_cell.length_b   1.000
_cell.length_c   1.000
_cell.angle_alpha   90.00
_cell.angle_beta   90.00
_cell.angle_gamma   90.00
#
_symmetry.space_group_name_H-M   'P 1'
#
loop_
_entity.id
_entity.type
_entity.pdbx_description
1 polymer ?
#
loop_
_entity_poly.entity_id
_entity_poly.type
_entity_poly.pdbx_seq_one_letter_code
_entity_poly.pdbx_strand_id
1 'polypeptide(L)'
;MTTVPNFQIPRPLTAVLLTALTLSPLGAQTASSQRGDEADQREHVQAARAGWTPTRTPGAATHAAQRSSRTAAVQPKNSRHAQAVRPSQRSTRGSDAAAKQPTEVRQAGHYIPTPPPMDGEIIYETAIVDGSCDAMGPACGCDGIGCDSMGACQPGCGCSLCGELPSGRAWRPALTLSLPQDGWVSFEGLGMWSDGMELPALVTQSPSGTDQADAGVLNRSNTTTLFGGPGRALFDDSRTGWRLRFGFWLDRCHTWGVGADYLELDRESESFSATSTGDPILARPFFNTLTGREDAELVALNNGADIQLTGTVAVSAYSELTGGSVYLRRMTCCDEGCRQWLFCGCAGHYCTRSEFRVGYRFMQLDEGVGISEDLSNNGTFNIGDFDIMDQFDTENQFNGIDLAWNHRITRGYWTCESLVRLAIGNTRQTVRIAGQTVIVDRNDPNNQTTETYDAGLLALASNSGTHQQDEFSVLPEVNLTLGYQLTDHLKATFGYTGIYWSNVVRPGEHIPTMIDTNQLPPAITGNSDPRPQFAFDTTDYWAHGLTYGLEYRW
;
A
#
# COMPACT_ATOMS: atom_id res chain seq x y z
N MET A 1 -38.72 44.10 25.58
CA MET A 1 -37.57 43.99 26.51
C MET A 1 -36.95 42.64 26.20
N THR A 2 -35.84 42.54 25.48
CA THR A 2 -34.53 43.13 25.79
C THR A 2 -33.76 43.42 24.50
N THR A 3 -32.91 44.42 24.58
CA THR A 3 -32.26 45.20 23.52
C THR A 3 -31.09 44.50 22.82
N VAL A 4 -31.07 44.61 21.49
CA VAL A 4 -29.91 44.41 20.60
C VAL A 4 -29.06 45.68 20.60
N PRO A 5 -27.73 45.62 20.65
CA PRO A 5 -26.88 46.68 20.12
C PRO A 5 -26.30 46.28 18.75
N ASN A 6 -26.64 47.12 17.79
CA ASN A 6 -26.11 47.24 16.45
C ASN A 6 -24.77 47.99 16.54
N PHE A 7 -23.67 47.50 15.94
CA PHE A 7 -22.52 48.36 15.68
C PHE A 7 -21.85 48.03 14.34
N GLN A 8 -21.69 49.11 13.57
CA GLN A 8 -21.31 49.18 12.17
C GLN A 8 -19.81 49.01 11.95
N ILE A 9 -19.50 48.46 10.79
CA ILE A 9 -18.19 48.36 10.15
C ILE A 9 -17.67 49.76 9.76
N PRO A 10 -16.34 49.97 9.76
CA PRO A 10 -15.71 50.70 8.67
C PRO A 10 -14.68 49.83 7.93
N ARG A 11 -14.84 49.75 6.61
CA ARG A 11 -13.81 49.32 5.64
C ARG A 11 -12.80 50.47 5.51
N PRO A 12 -11.50 50.18 5.33
CA PRO A 12 -11.00 50.02 3.96
C PRO A 12 -9.97 48.89 3.82
N LEU A 13 -9.57 48.63 2.57
CA LEU A 13 -8.51 47.72 2.09
C LEU A 13 -8.95 46.31 1.69
N THR A 14 -9.82 46.30 0.71
CA THR A 14 -9.73 45.42 -0.47
C THR A 14 -8.36 45.58 -1.17
N ALA A 15 -7.82 44.44 -1.63
CA ALA A 15 -6.72 44.22 -2.59
C ALA A 15 -5.44 43.61 -1.99
N VAL A 16 -4.93 42.57 -2.68
CA VAL A 16 -3.66 41.83 -2.51
C VAL A 16 -3.76 40.74 -1.41
N LEU A 17 -3.75 39.42 -1.61
CA LEU A 17 -3.24 38.55 -2.67
C LEU A 17 -3.97 37.17 -2.54
N LEU A 18 -4.77 36.76 -3.52
CA LEU A 18 -5.23 35.36 -3.66
C LEU A 18 -5.20 35.04 -5.16
N THR A 19 -4.04 34.57 -5.61
CA THR A 19 -3.80 34.06 -6.95
C THR A 19 -2.85 32.87 -6.86
N ALA A 20 -3.42 31.67 -6.83
CA ALA A 20 -2.90 30.54 -7.59
C ALA A 20 -4.01 29.49 -7.68
N LEU A 21 -4.25 29.03 -8.91
CA LEU A 21 -5.15 27.95 -9.33
C LEU A 21 -6.62 28.31 -9.53
N THR A 22 -6.88 28.98 -10.66
CA THR A 22 -8.08 28.72 -11.47
C THR A 22 -7.68 28.36 -12.89
N LEU A 23 -8.12 27.20 -13.35
CA LEU A 23 -8.48 26.94 -14.74
C LEU A 23 -9.94 26.53 -14.69
N SER A 24 -10.82 27.41 -15.16
CA SER A 24 -12.24 27.12 -15.38
C SER A 24 -12.43 26.53 -16.79
N PRO A 25 -13.63 26.02 -17.08
CA PRO A 25 -14.42 26.76 -18.06
C PRO A 25 -15.78 27.16 -17.51
N LEU A 26 -16.24 28.30 -18.02
CA LEU A 26 -17.43 29.04 -17.63
C LEU A 26 -18.62 28.69 -18.54
N GLY A 27 -19.80 28.60 -17.91
CA GLY A 27 -21.09 29.02 -18.45
C GLY A 27 -22.11 27.89 -18.61
N ALA A 28 -23.40 28.05 -18.30
CA ALA A 28 -24.15 29.07 -17.59
C ALA A 28 -25.60 28.52 -17.39
N GLN A 29 -26.21 28.92 -16.27
CA GLN A 29 -27.65 29.13 -16.08
C GLN A 29 -28.63 27.93 -15.97
N THR A 30 -29.28 27.94 -14.81
CA THR A 30 -30.57 27.37 -14.37
C THR A 30 -31.62 27.04 -15.45
N ALA A 31 -32.08 25.77 -15.49
CA ALA A 31 -33.49 25.35 -15.29
C ALA A 31 -33.70 23.83 -15.60
N SER A 32 -34.48 23.17 -14.72
CA SER A 32 -35.30 21.95 -14.91
C SER A 32 -34.67 20.62 -15.38
N SER A 33 -34.92 19.58 -14.55
CA SER A 33 -35.00 18.13 -14.81
C SER A 33 -34.44 17.56 -16.12
N GLN A 34 -33.49 16.63 -16.03
CA GLN A 34 -33.58 15.29 -16.64
C GLN A 34 -32.44 14.37 -16.20
N ARG A 35 -32.77 13.09 -16.09
CA ARG A 35 -31.98 11.94 -15.64
C ARG A 35 -31.35 11.34 -16.92
N GLY A 36 -30.05 11.47 -17.15
CA GLY A 36 -29.44 11.00 -18.41
C GLY A 36 -27.92 11.06 -18.58
N ASP A 37 -27.17 11.88 -17.83
CA ASP A 37 -25.78 12.22 -18.23
C ASP A 37 -24.63 11.42 -17.56
N GLU A 38 -24.91 10.45 -16.68
CA GLU A 38 -23.83 9.68 -16.01
C GLU A 38 -23.23 8.55 -16.86
N ALA A 39 -23.91 8.09 -17.91
CA ALA A 39 -23.41 7.03 -18.78
C ALA A 39 -22.37 7.53 -19.79
N ASP A 40 -22.58 8.74 -20.33
CA ASP A 40 -21.78 9.30 -21.43
C ASP A 40 -20.40 9.81 -20.94
N GLN A 41 -20.30 10.22 -19.67
CA GLN A 41 -19.01 10.58 -19.08
C GLN A 41 -18.10 9.37 -18.82
N ARG A 42 -18.65 8.17 -18.65
CA ARG A 42 -17.86 6.94 -18.40
C ARG A 42 -17.22 6.40 -19.68
N GLU A 43 -17.89 6.53 -20.83
CA GLU A 43 -17.33 6.17 -22.14
C GLU A 43 -16.13 7.05 -22.50
N HIS A 44 -16.17 8.35 -22.17
CA HIS A 44 -15.04 9.26 -22.37
C HIS A 44 -13.85 9.00 -21.43
N VAL A 45 -14.10 8.53 -20.21
CA VAL A 45 -13.04 8.13 -19.26
C VAL A 45 -12.41 6.79 -19.67
N GLN A 46 -13.19 5.83 -20.18
CA GLN A 46 -12.65 4.59 -20.77
C GLN A 46 -11.84 4.85 -22.06
N ALA A 47 -12.29 5.77 -22.92
CA ALA A 47 -11.54 6.18 -24.10
C ALA A 47 -10.21 6.88 -23.77
N ALA A 48 -10.14 7.61 -22.64
CA ALA A 48 -8.90 8.22 -22.15
C ALA A 48 -7.91 7.18 -21.54
N ARG A 49 -8.42 6.06 -20.99
CA ARG A 49 -7.59 4.95 -20.48
C ARG A 49 -6.96 4.09 -21.58
N ALA A 50 -7.48 4.12 -22.80
CA ALA A 50 -6.90 3.43 -23.96
C ALA A 50 -5.68 4.14 -24.59
N GLY A 51 -5.29 5.33 -24.10
CA GLY A 51 -4.27 6.19 -24.71
C GLY A 51 -2.81 5.92 -24.32
N TRP A 52 -2.54 4.98 -23.40
CA TRP A 52 -1.16 4.66 -22.98
C TRP A 52 -0.86 3.18 -23.20
N THR A 53 -0.38 2.85 -24.40
CA THR A 53 0.27 1.58 -24.70
C THR A 53 1.74 1.85 -25.05
N PRO A 54 2.73 1.23 -24.39
CA PRO A 54 4.10 1.31 -24.84
C PRO A 54 4.21 0.56 -26.19
N THR A 55 4.45 1.31 -27.26
CA THR A 55 4.60 0.78 -28.62
C THR A 55 5.74 -0.24 -28.68
N ARG A 56 5.39 -1.52 -28.82
CA ARG A 56 6.30 -2.59 -29.21
C ARG A 56 6.21 -2.73 -30.74
N THR A 57 7.23 -2.28 -31.47
CA THR A 57 7.29 -2.35 -32.93
C THR A 57 7.48 -3.79 -33.41
N PRO A 58 6.58 -4.38 -34.21
CA PRO A 58 6.88 -5.56 -35.01
C PRO A 58 7.38 -5.10 -36.38
N GLY A 59 8.57 -5.54 -36.77
CA GLY A 59 9.17 -5.26 -38.08
C GLY A 59 8.25 -5.67 -39.24
N ALA A 60 8.23 -4.80 -40.25
CA ALA A 60 7.34 -4.80 -41.40
C ALA A 60 7.38 -6.07 -42.26
N ALA A 61 6.21 -6.42 -42.78
CA ALA A 61 6.05 -7.28 -43.95
C ALA A 61 6.52 -6.54 -45.22
N THR A 62 7.21 -7.24 -46.12
CA THR A 62 7.44 -6.80 -47.50
C THR A 62 7.01 -7.85 -48.50
N HIS A 63 6.37 -7.35 -49.56
CA HIS A 63 5.76 -8.01 -50.70
C HIS A 63 6.62 -9.04 -51.44
N ALA A 64 5.90 -9.97 -52.08
CA ALA A 64 6.38 -10.96 -53.02
C ALA A 64 7.04 -10.35 -54.27
N ALA A 65 8.17 -10.95 -54.70
CA ALA A 65 8.68 -10.89 -56.06
C ALA A 65 9.34 -12.24 -56.43
N GLN A 66 9.03 -12.73 -57.63
CA GLN A 66 9.44 -14.04 -58.17
C GLN A 66 10.91 -14.09 -58.65
N ARG A 67 11.46 -15.31 -58.55
CA ARG A 67 12.51 -15.97 -59.38
C ARG A 67 13.93 -15.39 -59.43
N SER A 68 14.90 -16.20 -58.97
CA SER A 68 15.83 -16.92 -59.85
C SER A 68 16.80 -17.79 -59.04
N SER A 69 16.87 -19.07 -59.40
CA SER A 69 17.85 -20.06 -58.96
C SER A 69 19.29 -19.66 -59.28
N ARG A 70 20.20 -19.74 -58.31
CA ARG A 70 21.63 -20.03 -58.53
C ARG A 70 22.28 -20.53 -57.25
N THR A 71 22.67 -21.80 -57.27
CA THR A 71 23.50 -22.47 -56.28
C THR A 71 24.96 -22.07 -56.47
N ALA A 72 25.69 -21.75 -55.40
CA ALA A 72 27.15 -21.81 -55.35
C ALA A 72 27.65 -22.03 -53.91
N ALA A 73 28.78 -22.74 -53.83
CA ALA A 73 29.30 -23.54 -52.74
C ALA A 73 29.99 -22.81 -51.56
N VAL A 74 29.92 -23.46 -50.38
CA VAL A 74 30.99 -23.84 -49.42
C VAL A 74 32.18 -22.88 -49.17
N GLN A 75 32.39 -22.48 -47.90
CA GLN A 75 33.61 -22.77 -47.09
C GLN A 75 33.49 -22.15 -45.66
N PRO A 76 33.95 -22.84 -44.59
CA PRO A 76 33.79 -22.43 -43.19
C PRO A 76 35.03 -21.69 -42.64
N LYS A 77 34.87 -20.82 -41.63
CA LYS A 77 35.99 -20.35 -40.79
C LYS A 77 35.63 -20.19 -39.31
N ASN A 78 36.01 -21.24 -38.58
CA ASN A 78 36.63 -21.31 -37.25
C ASN A 78 36.40 -20.21 -36.21
N SER A 79 35.83 -20.70 -35.11
CA SER A 79 35.91 -20.24 -33.73
C SER A 79 37.34 -20.11 -33.20
N ARG A 80 37.55 -19.14 -32.29
CA ARG A 80 38.58 -19.21 -31.24
C ARG A 80 38.03 -18.66 -29.93
N HIS A 81 37.94 -19.55 -28.95
CA HIS A 81 37.83 -19.27 -27.53
C HIS A 81 39.12 -18.65 -26.99
N ALA A 82 39.00 -17.73 -26.03
CA ALA A 82 40.07 -17.37 -25.12
C ALA A 82 39.54 -17.43 -23.68
N GLN A 83 40.13 -18.33 -22.89
CA GLN A 83 39.82 -18.61 -21.49
C GLN A 83 40.99 -18.08 -20.65
N ALA A 84 40.69 -17.26 -19.64
CA ALA A 84 41.68 -16.59 -18.80
C ALA A 84 42.14 -17.50 -17.63
N VAL A 85 43.46 -17.62 -17.47
CA VAL A 85 44.15 -18.41 -16.44
C VAL A 85 44.52 -17.51 -15.25
N ARG A 86 44.16 -17.93 -14.03
CA ARG A 86 44.67 -17.37 -12.76
C ARG A 86 45.91 -18.17 -12.29
N PRO A 87 46.96 -17.53 -11.76
CA PRO A 87 48.01 -18.25 -11.04
C PRO A 87 47.73 -18.30 -9.53
N SER A 88 47.85 -19.50 -8.97
CA SER A 88 47.95 -19.80 -7.55
C SER A 88 49.41 -19.74 -7.09
N GLN A 89 49.67 -19.28 -5.88
CA GLN A 89 50.95 -19.47 -5.19
C GLN A 89 50.77 -20.25 -3.89
N ARG A 90 51.83 -21.00 -3.59
CA ARG A 90 51.90 -22.24 -2.82
C ARG A 90 52.44 -21.98 -1.42
N SER A 91 51.89 -22.75 -0.49
CA SER A 91 52.30 -22.93 0.91
C SER A 91 53.72 -23.47 1.10
N THR A 92 54.40 -23.00 2.15
CA THR A 92 55.45 -23.76 2.86
C THR A 92 55.17 -23.77 4.36
N ARG A 93 55.22 -24.98 4.93
CA ARG A 93 55.14 -25.34 6.36
C ARG A 93 56.34 -24.84 7.17
N GLY A 94 56.10 -24.61 8.47
CA GLY A 94 57.10 -24.65 9.53
C GLY A 94 56.41 -24.72 10.89
N SER A 95 56.62 -25.82 11.62
CA SER A 95 56.09 -26.13 12.94
C SER A 95 56.84 -25.38 14.05
N ASP A 96 56.19 -25.10 15.18
CA ASP A 96 56.55 -25.64 16.50
C ASP A 96 55.76 -24.96 17.63
N ALA A 97 55.34 -25.79 18.59
CA ALA A 97 54.69 -25.41 19.83
C ALA A 97 55.73 -25.31 20.96
N ALA A 98 55.55 -24.37 21.91
CA ALA A 98 55.61 -24.63 23.36
C ALA A 98 55.78 -23.35 24.22
N ALA A 99 54.88 -23.22 25.20
CA ALA A 99 55.10 -22.96 26.63
C ALA A 99 55.80 -21.67 27.16
N LYS A 100 54.99 -20.91 27.90
CA LYS A 100 55.13 -20.46 29.31
C LYS A 100 56.42 -19.73 29.80
N GLN A 101 56.21 -18.43 30.10
CA GLN A 101 56.40 -17.73 31.40
C GLN A 101 57.85 -17.41 31.91
N PRO A 102 58.01 -16.49 32.89
CA PRO A 102 58.44 -15.10 32.71
C PRO A 102 59.85 -14.82 33.27
N THR A 103 60.42 -13.64 32.97
CA THR A 103 61.57 -13.13 33.74
C THR A 103 61.58 -11.60 33.79
N GLU A 104 61.90 -11.12 34.98
CA GLU A 104 61.78 -9.75 35.47
C GLU A 104 63.14 -9.02 35.41
N VAL A 105 63.06 -7.68 35.34
CA VAL A 105 64.04 -6.65 35.77
C VAL A 105 65.32 -6.40 34.94
N ARG A 106 65.39 -5.20 34.33
CA ARG A 106 66.38 -4.16 34.71
C ARG A 106 66.02 -2.77 34.18
N GLN A 107 65.80 -1.81 35.09
CA GLN A 107 65.77 -0.37 34.83
C GLN A 107 67.19 0.14 34.51
N ALA A 108 67.31 1.00 33.50
CA ALA A 108 68.43 1.92 33.33
C ALA A 108 67.86 3.30 32.99
N GLY A 109 68.12 4.28 33.87
CA GLY A 109 67.66 5.65 33.74
C GLY A 109 68.41 6.44 32.66
N HIS A 110 67.74 7.46 32.12
CA HIS A 110 68.34 8.53 31.33
C HIS A 110 67.83 9.87 31.84
N TYR A 111 68.78 10.77 32.12
CA TYR A 111 68.60 12.13 32.62
C TYR A 111 68.73 13.10 31.44
N ILE A 112 67.81 14.06 31.30
CA ILE A 112 67.81 15.10 30.26
C ILE A 112 68.10 16.45 30.94
N PRO A 113 69.17 17.18 30.56
CA PRO A 113 69.49 18.47 31.16
C PRO A 113 68.68 19.64 30.56
N THR A 114 68.25 20.56 31.43
CA THR A 114 67.58 21.83 31.12
C THR A 114 68.58 22.98 30.89
N PRO A 115 68.36 23.89 29.92
CA PRO A 115 69.20 25.08 29.72
C PRO A 115 68.83 26.27 30.64
N PRO A 116 69.78 27.21 30.90
CA PRO A 116 69.64 28.32 31.86
C PRO A 116 68.86 29.55 31.33
N PRO A 117 68.41 30.47 32.20
CA PRO A 117 67.56 31.61 31.85
C PRO A 117 68.36 32.79 31.25
N MET A 118 67.71 33.53 30.34
CA MET A 118 68.20 34.82 29.82
C MET A 118 67.23 35.95 30.20
N ASP A 119 67.80 37.05 30.69
CA ASP A 119 67.14 38.31 31.07
C ASP A 119 67.12 39.34 29.91
N GLY A 120 66.11 40.22 29.94
CA GLY A 120 66.00 41.48 29.16
C GLY A 120 64.99 41.42 28.01
N GLU A 121 64.14 42.41 27.69
CA GLU A 121 63.82 43.75 28.18
C GLU A 121 62.43 44.11 27.58
N ILE A 122 61.62 44.91 28.26
CA ILE A 122 60.24 45.27 27.83
C ILE A 122 60.27 46.50 26.93
N ILE A 123 59.70 46.39 25.73
CA ILE A 123 59.40 47.53 24.84
C ILE A 123 57.92 47.48 24.49
N TYR A 124 57.18 48.55 24.83
CA TYR A 124 55.84 48.81 24.31
C TYR A 124 55.95 49.60 23.03
N GLU A 125 55.30 49.16 21.95
CA GLU A 125 55.05 50.02 20.79
C GLU A 125 53.68 49.74 20.16
N THR A 126 53.16 50.81 19.56
CA THR A 126 51.76 51.18 19.45
C THR A 126 51.06 50.71 18.17
N ALA A 127 49.72 50.75 18.24
CA ALA A 127 48.70 50.53 17.21
C ALA A 127 49.11 50.71 15.73
N ILE A 128 48.68 49.73 14.92
CA ILE A 128 48.31 49.92 13.51
C ILE A 128 46.97 49.21 13.29
N VAL A 129 45.94 49.99 13.02
CA VAL A 129 44.70 49.56 12.36
C VAL A 129 44.91 49.83 10.88
N ASP A 130 44.96 48.79 10.04
CA ASP A 130 44.25 48.79 8.77
C ASP A 130 44.28 47.42 8.06
N GLY A 131 43.14 47.10 7.45
CA GLY A 131 43.10 46.39 6.16
C GLY A 131 43.16 44.86 6.13
N SER A 132 42.02 44.27 5.76
CA SER A 132 41.87 43.01 5.00
C SER A 132 41.81 41.69 5.78
N CYS A 133 40.58 41.23 6.00
CA CYS A 133 40.24 39.81 6.19
C CYS A 133 39.13 39.40 5.21
N ASP A 134 39.48 39.18 3.95
CA ASP A 134 38.77 38.19 3.13
C ASP A 134 39.09 36.80 3.72
N ALA A 135 38.24 36.32 4.63
CA ALA A 135 38.29 34.95 5.11
C ALA A 135 36.88 34.45 5.47
N MET A 136 36.52 33.34 4.85
CA MET A 136 35.28 32.60 4.97
C MET A 136 35.04 32.06 6.40
N GLY A 137 33.94 32.48 7.05
CA GLY A 137 33.17 31.81 8.12
C GLY A 137 33.86 31.44 9.45
N PRO A 138 33.12 31.20 10.57
CA PRO A 138 31.66 31.28 10.77
C PRO A 138 31.29 32.45 11.70
N ALA A 139 30.23 33.19 11.36
CA ALA A 139 29.59 34.12 12.29
C ALA A 139 28.32 33.47 12.84
N CYS A 140 28.44 32.73 13.94
CA CYS A 140 27.39 32.70 14.94
C CYS A 140 27.41 34.06 15.67
N GLY A 141 26.82 35.07 15.03
CA GLY A 141 26.64 36.41 15.58
C GLY A 141 25.18 36.65 15.94
N CYS A 142 24.79 36.21 17.13
CA CYS A 142 23.55 36.64 17.77
C CYS A 142 23.80 37.98 18.47
N ASP A 143 23.91 39.08 17.72
CA ASP A 143 23.90 40.43 18.28
C ASP A 143 22.47 40.98 18.25
N GLY A 144 21.62 40.48 19.15
CA GLY A 144 20.24 40.92 19.28
C GLY A 144 19.55 40.30 20.49
N ILE A 145 19.30 41.13 21.51
CA ILE A 145 18.61 40.78 22.75
C ILE A 145 17.21 40.22 22.43
N GLY A 146 17.02 38.92 22.64
CA GLY A 146 15.72 38.24 22.56
C GLY A 146 15.69 37.05 21.60
N CYS A 147 16.28 35.93 22.00
CA CYS A 147 16.04 34.61 21.40
C CYS A 147 16.02 33.56 22.50
N ASP A 148 14.89 33.45 23.17
CA ASP A 148 14.42 32.28 23.89
C ASP A 148 14.12 31.15 22.90
N SER A 149 15.18 30.57 22.36
CA SER A 149 15.16 29.34 21.56
C SER A 149 15.91 28.26 22.30
N MET A 150 15.17 27.23 22.72
CA MET A 150 15.71 25.96 23.22
C MET A 150 16.65 25.35 22.17
N GLY A 151 17.96 25.46 22.37
CA GLY A 151 18.96 24.86 21.48
C GLY A 151 20.38 25.25 21.85
N ALA A 152 21.07 24.37 22.58
CA ALA A 152 22.49 24.52 22.85
C ALA A 152 23.28 24.49 21.54
N CYS A 153 24.00 25.58 21.23
CA CYS A 153 25.05 25.59 20.22
C CYS A 153 26.23 24.76 20.75
N GLN A 154 26.21 23.43 20.57
CA GLN A 154 27.42 22.62 20.72
C GLN A 154 28.26 22.70 19.43
N PRO A 155 29.60 22.82 19.54
CA PRO A 155 30.46 22.90 18.37
C PRO A 155 30.64 21.50 17.77
N GLY A 156 30.18 21.27 16.53
CA GLY A 156 30.61 20.07 15.78
C GLY A 156 29.72 19.59 14.65
N CYS A 157 28.45 19.97 14.59
CA CYS A 157 27.54 19.60 13.51
C CYS A 157 27.16 20.86 12.75
N GLY A 158 27.56 20.97 11.48
CA GLY A 158 27.48 22.21 10.68
C GLY A 158 26.08 22.73 10.34
N CYS A 159 25.02 22.18 10.94
CA CYS A 159 23.66 22.70 10.87
C CYS A 159 22.85 22.33 12.11
N SER A 160 21.89 23.18 12.51
CA SER A 160 20.98 22.91 13.63
C SER A 160 20.25 21.59 13.42
N LEU A 161 20.06 20.88 14.52
CA LEU A 161 19.35 19.61 14.58
C LEU A 161 17.84 19.73 14.25
N CYS A 162 17.35 20.93 13.92
CA CYS A 162 15.98 21.20 13.46
C CYS A 162 14.87 20.58 14.35
N GLY A 163 15.07 20.61 15.67
CA GLY A 163 14.16 19.99 16.65
C GLY A 163 14.45 18.52 16.95
N GLU A 164 15.54 17.95 16.43
CA GLU A 164 16.15 16.73 16.98
C GLU A 164 16.87 17.09 18.29
N LEU A 165 16.81 16.21 19.29
CA LEU A 165 17.49 16.42 20.56
C LEU A 165 19.00 16.16 20.36
N PRO A 166 19.88 17.11 20.68
CA PRO A 166 21.33 16.91 20.59
C PRO A 166 21.79 15.86 21.59
N SER A 167 22.56 14.89 21.11
CA SER A 167 23.25 13.96 21.99
C SER A 167 24.72 14.30 22.14
N GLY A 168 25.22 14.23 23.38
CA GLY A 168 26.65 14.40 23.66
C GLY A 168 27.52 13.22 23.19
N ARG A 169 26.94 12.12 22.68
CA ARG A 169 27.62 10.83 22.52
C ARG A 169 27.21 10.15 21.21
N ALA A 170 28.20 9.83 20.36
CA ALA A 170 27.93 9.09 19.12
C ALA A 170 27.73 7.63 19.47
N TRP A 171 26.81 6.96 18.78
CA TRP A 171 26.78 5.51 18.78
C TRP A 171 28.16 4.99 18.35
N ARG A 172 28.84 4.31 19.27
CA ARG A 172 30.12 3.65 19.00
C ARG A 172 29.80 2.17 18.80
N PRO A 173 29.92 1.61 17.58
CA PRO A 173 29.83 0.17 17.40
C PRO A 173 31.07 -0.49 18.06
N ALA A 174 31.06 -0.59 19.37
CA ALA A 174 31.83 -1.61 20.05
C ALA A 174 31.07 -2.93 19.86
N LEU A 175 31.79 -4.05 19.85
CA LEU A 175 31.27 -5.42 19.84
C LEU A 175 30.54 -5.77 21.16
N THR A 176 29.76 -4.82 21.68
CA THR A 176 28.95 -4.86 22.88
C THR A 176 27.64 -4.21 22.49
N LEU A 177 26.53 -4.95 22.64
CA LEU A 177 25.16 -4.46 22.50
C LEU A 177 24.89 -3.33 23.52
N SER A 178 25.40 -2.13 23.27
CA SER A 178 24.95 -0.93 23.96
C SER A 178 23.64 -0.50 23.32
N LEU A 179 22.59 -0.33 24.14
CA LEU A 179 21.33 0.24 23.69
C LEU A 179 21.62 1.59 22.99
N PRO A 180 20.99 1.86 21.84
CA PRO A 180 21.13 3.13 21.14
C PRO A 180 20.71 4.27 22.06
N GLN A 181 21.59 5.26 22.20
CA GLN A 181 21.40 6.38 23.12
C GLN A 181 20.49 7.47 22.55
N ASP A 182 20.32 7.48 21.22
CA ASP A 182 19.50 8.46 20.51
C ASP A 182 18.56 7.76 19.54
N GLY A 183 17.27 8.04 19.66
CA GLY A 183 16.28 7.38 18.84
C GLY A 183 14.91 8.02 18.88
N TRP A 184 14.02 7.46 18.08
CA TRP A 184 12.63 7.88 18.03
C TRP A 184 11.70 6.67 17.95
N VAL A 185 10.51 6.85 18.49
CA VAL A 185 9.37 5.96 18.30
C VAL A 185 8.13 6.81 18.07
N SER A 186 7.31 6.43 17.10
CA SER A 186 6.05 7.08 16.77
C SER A 186 4.96 6.03 16.73
N PHE A 187 3.83 6.33 17.35
CA PHE A 187 2.61 5.55 17.26
C PHE A 187 1.51 6.43 16.67
N GLU A 188 0.91 5.96 15.58
CA GLU A 188 -0.15 6.65 14.84
C GLU A 188 -1.41 5.77 14.81
N GLY A 189 -2.57 6.35 15.13
CA GLY A 189 -3.86 5.84 14.71
C GLY A 189 -4.16 6.27 13.27
N LEU A 190 -4.78 5.37 12.51
CA LEU A 190 -5.10 5.55 11.10
C LEU A 190 -6.62 5.55 10.92
N GLY A 191 -7.13 6.50 10.13
CA GLY A 191 -8.48 6.47 9.57
C GLY A 191 -8.36 6.57 8.06
N MET A 192 -8.46 5.43 7.37
CA MET A 192 -8.13 5.26 5.96
C MET A 192 -9.38 4.90 5.16
N TRP A 193 -9.52 5.45 3.97
CA TRP A 193 -10.43 4.97 2.93
C TRP A 193 -9.60 4.20 1.92
N SER A 194 -10.17 3.15 1.34
CA SER A 194 -9.51 2.35 0.31
C SER A 194 -10.40 2.10 -0.87
N ASP A 195 -9.79 1.60 -1.94
CA ASP A 195 -10.50 1.11 -3.10
C ASP A 195 -11.48 0.01 -2.70
N GLY A 196 -12.78 0.30 -2.87
CA GLY A 196 -13.83 -0.67 -2.56
C GLY A 196 -13.76 -1.88 -3.50
N MET A 197 -14.33 -3.01 -3.08
CA MET A 197 -14.40 -4.24 -3.85
C MET A 197 -15.77 -4.34 -4.54
N GLU A 198 -15.81 -4.24 -5.86
CA GLU A 198 -17.03 -4.52 -6.62
C GLU A 198 -17.21 -6.04 -6.78
N LEU A 199 -18.42 -6.53 -6.50
CA LEU A 199 -18.76 -7.94 -6.70
C LEU A 199 -19.88 -8.05 -7.76
N PRO A 200 -19.89 -9.11 -8.58
CA PRO A 200 -21.07 -9.42 -9.39
C PRO A 200 -22.31 -9.61 -8.50
N ALA A 201 -23.50 -9.59 -9.08
CA ALA A 201 -24.71 -9.90 -8.32
C ALA A 201 -24.60 -11.35 -7.80
N LEU A 202 -24.60 -11.52 -6.47
CA LEU A 202 -24.44 -12.83 -5.85
C LEU A 202 -25.77 -13.38 -5.33
N VAL A 203 -26.65 -12.51 -4.84
CA VAL A 203 -27.96 -12.92 -4.31
C VAL A 203 -29.03 -12.02 -4.88
N THR A 204 -30.11 -12.65 -5.33
CA THR A 204 -31.30 -11.97 -5.85
C THR A 204 -32.55 -12.50 -5.18
N GLN A 205 -33.63 -11.71 -5.27
CA GLN A 205 -34.96 -12.14 -4.89
C GLN A 205 -36.00 -11.76 -5.93
N SER A 206 -37.08 -12.54 -5.97
CA SER A 206 -38.29 -12.25 -6.75
C SER A 206 -39.55 -12.45 -5.89
N PRO A 207 -40.65 -11.73 -6.17
CA PRO A 207 -41.93 -11.96 -5.50
C PRO A 207 -42.45 -13.38 -5.72
N SER A 208 -43.16 -13.92 -4.72
CA SER A 208 -43.90 -15.18 -4.85
C SER A 208 -44.88 -15.14 -6.03
N GLY A 209 -45.03 -16.28 -6.71
CA GLY A 209 -45.81 -16.40 -7.94
C GLY A 209 -45.08 -16.00 -9.23
N THR A 210 -43.81 -15.60 -9.15
CA THR A 210 -42.95 -15.47 -10.33
C THR A 210 -42.72 -16.83 -10.97
N ASP A 211 -42.81 -16.92 -12.30
CA ASP A 211 -42.51 -18.15 -13.04
C ASP A 211 -41.08 -18.63 -12.77
N GLN A 212 -40.89 -19.94 -12.60
CA GLN A 212 -39.58 -20.53 -12.24
C GLN A 212 -38.45 -20.12 -13.19
N ALA A 213 -38.72 -20.01 -14.49
CA ALA A 213 -37.72 -19.63 -15.51
C ALA A 213 -37.32 -18.14 -15.45
N ASP A 214 -38.05 -17.32 -14.69
CA ASP A 214 -37.83 -15.89 -14.54
C ASP A 214 -37.42 -15.51 -13.10
N ALA A 215 -37.49 -16.46 -12.16
CA ALA A 215 -37.17 -16.28 -10.74
C ALA A 215 -35.68 -16.01 -10.52
N GLY A 216 -35.33 -14.87 -9.93
CA GLY A 216 -33.94 -14.54 -9.61
C GLY A 216 -33.06 -14.15 -10.80
N VAL A 217 -33.60 -14.22 -12.01
CA VAL A 217 -32.84 -13.96 -13.24
C VAL A 217 -32.55 -12.46 -13.37
N LEU A 218 -31.32 -12.09 -13.69
CA LEU A 218 -30.94 -10.68 -13.87
C LEU A 218 -31.69 -10.03 -15.04
N ASN A 219 -31.81 -8.71 -15.00
CA ASN A 219 -32.49 -7.89 -16.01
C ASN A 219 -34.00 -8.17 -16.17
N ARG A 220 -34.63 -8.90 -15.22
CA ARG A 220 -36.09 -9.01 -15.14
C ARG A 220 -36.68 -7.95 -14.21
N SER A 221 -37.86 -7.44 -14.55
CA SER A 221 -38.51 -6.35 -13.81
C SER A 221 -38.96 -6.72 -12.39
N ASN A 222 -39.07 -8.02 -12.11
CA ASN A 222 -39.46 -8.60 -10.83
C ASN A 222 -38.25 -9.18 -10.07
N THR A 223 -37.02 -8.97 -10.54
CA THR A 223 -35.80 -9.38 -9.83
C THR A 223 -35.17 -8.19 -9.16
N THR A 224 -34.81 -8.35 -7.89
CA THR A 224 -34.04 -7.35 -7.13
C THR A 224 -32.77 -7.99 -6.58
N THR A 225 -31.63 -7.34 -6.76
CA THR A 225 -30.35 -7.80 -6.19
C THR A 225 -30.31 -7.45 -4.71
N LEU A 226 -30.05 -8.45 -3.87
CA LEU A 226 -29.91 -8.31 -2.42
C LEU A 226 -28.46 -8.11 -1.98
N PHE A 227 -27.51 -8.78 -2.66
CA PHE A 227 -26.09 -8.68 -2.36
C PHE A 227 -25.23 -8.70 -3.64
N GLY A 228 -24.19 -7.87 -3.65
CA GLY A 228 -23.36 -7.60 -4.83
C GLY A 228 -24.10 -6.79 -5.91
N GLY A 229 -23.57 -6.83 -7.13
CA GLY A 229 -24.15 -6.17 -8.30
C GLY A 229 -23.63 -4.75 -8.52
N PRO A 230 -24.01 -4.12 -9.66
CA PRO A 230 -23.48 -2.83 -10.05
C PRO A 230 -23.94 -1.73 -9.09
N GLY A 231 -23.02 -0.81 -8.78
CA GLY A 231 -23.33 0.42 -8.04
C GLY A 231 -23.18 0.33 -6.51
N ARG A 232 -22.64 -0.79 -5.99
CA ARG A 232 -22.25 -0.91 -4.58
C ARG A 232 -20.93 -1.66 -4.47
N ALA A 233 -19.85 -0.94 -4.16
CA ALA A 233 -18.60 -1.55 -3.76
C ALA A 233 -18.67 -1.90 -2.26
N LEU A 234 -18.05 -3.00 -1.86
CA LEU A 234 -17.83 -3.32 -0.45
C LEU A 234 -16.59 -2.55 0.04
N PHE A 235 -16.54 -2.22 1.32
CA PHE A 235 -15.34 -1.67 1.97
C PHE A 235 -14.88 -0.31 1.42
N ASP A 236 -15.81 0.53 0.96
CA ASP A 236 -15.56 1.92 0.52
C ASP A 236 -15.60 2.95 1.68
N ASP A 237 -16.03 2.50 2.86
CA ASP A 237 -16.05 3.29 4.09
C ASP A 237 -14.66 3.44 4.74
N SER A 238 -14.57 4.31 5.76
CA SER A 238 -13.31 4.51 6.48
C SER A 238 -13.01 3.33 7.41
N ARG A 239 -11.84 2.72 7.25
CA ARG A 239 -11.28 1.72 8.15
C ARG A 239 -10.27 2.30 9.13
N THR A 240 -10.30 1.80 10.35
CA THR A 240 -9.31 2.13 11.38
C THR A 240 -8.08 1.25 11.26
N GLY A 241 -6.99 1.70 11.88
CA GLY A 241 -5.77 0.91 11.96
C GLY A 241 -4.74 1.65 12.79
N TRP A 242 -3.53 1.12 12.77
CA TRP A 242 -2.41 1.71 13.49
C TRP A 242 -1.11 1.60 12.70
N ARG A 243 -0.17 2.48 13.03
CA ARG A 243 1.19 2.45 12.48
C ARG A 243 2.20 2.73 13.57
N LEU A 244 3.23 1.89 13.62
CA LEU A 244 4.40 2.06 14.46
C LEU A 244 5.59 2.42 13.59
N ARG A 245 6.32 3.47 13.95
CA ARG A 245 7.59 3.84 13.33
C ARG A 245 8.65 3.94 14.41
N PHE A 246 9.83 3.40 14.19
CA PHE A 246 10.92 3.54 15.16
C PHE A 246 12.27 3.54 14.46
N GLY A 247 13.28 4.07 15.14
CA GLY A 247 14.64 4.04 14.63
C GLY A 247 15.64 4.69 15.54
N PHE A 248 16.90 4.63 15.13
CA PHE A 248 18.05 5.08 15.89
C PHE A 248 19.03 5.84 15.00
N TRP A 249 19.71 6.82 15.60
CA TRP A 249 20.79 7.55 14.95
C TRP A 249 22.13 6.84 15.15
N LEU A 250 22.96 6.82 14.10
CA LEU A 250 24.26 6.15 14.10
C LEU A 250 25.43 7.08 14.41
N ASP A 251 25.20 8.39 14.38
CA ASP A 251 26.20 9.42 14.64
C ASP A 251 25.59 10.61 15.42
N ARG A 252 26.46 11.38 16.09
CA ARG A 252 26.06 12.55 16.90
C ARG A 252 25.34 13.64 16.14
N CYS A 253 25.63 13.78 14.85
CA CYS A 253 25.01 14.80 14.03
C CYS A 253 23.69 14.33 13.41
N HIS A 254 23.24 13.13 13.78
CA HIS A 254 22.06 12.47 13.24
C HIS A 254 22.12 12.38 11.70
N THR A 255 23.30 12.34 11.08
CA THR A 255 23.42 12.34 9.62
C THR A 255 23.08 10.99 8.99
N TRP A 256 23.20 9.91 9.75
CA TRP A 256 22.86 8.55 9.39
C TRP A 256 21.97 7.93 10.46
N GLY A 257 20.95 7.20 10.02
CA GLY A 257 20.06 6.47 10.91
C GLY A 257 19.52 5.21 10.27
N VAL A 258 19.06 4.29 11.10
CA VAL A 258 18.29 3.12 10.66
C VAL A 258 16.90 3.23 11.24
N GLY A 259 15.89 2.91 10.45
CA GLY A 259 14.50 2.92 10.89
C GLY A 259 13.72 1.74 10.34
N ALA A 260 12.57 1.52 10.96
CA ALA A 260 11.57 0.59 10.51
C ALA A 260 10.17 1.20 10.71
N ASP A 261 9.23 0.75 9.90
CA ASP A 261 7.82 1.00 10.11
C ASP A 261 7.00 -0.26 9.87
N TYR A 262 5.87 -0.33 10.57
CA TYR A 262 4.85 -1.35 10.41
C TYR A 262 3.49 -0.65 10.47
N LEU A 263 2.59 -1.01 9.57
CA LEU A 263 1.21 -0.55 9.52
C LEU A 263 0.29 -1.75 9.36
N GLU A 264 -0.87 -1.63 9.98
CA GLU A 264 -1.93 -2.63 9.90
C GLU A 264 -3.26 -1.88 9.94
N LEU A 265 -4.10 -2.16 8.95
CA LEU A 265 -5.50 -1.75 8.97
C LEU A 265 -6.32 -2.90 9.54
N ASP A 266 -7.30 -2.56 10.37
CA ASP A 266 -8.18 -3.55 10.96
C ASP A 266 -8.89 -4.31 9.84
N ARG A 267 -9.08 -5.62 10.02
CA ARG A 267 -9.84 -6.44 9.08
C ARG A 267 -11.27 -5.92 9.00
N GLU A 268 -11.67 -5.54 7.81
CA GLU A 268 -13.05 -5.19 7.51
C GLU A 268 -13.78 -6.45 7.03
N SER A 269 -15.00 -6.67 7.54
CA SER A 269 -15.80 -7.83 7.18
C SER A 269 -17.25 -7.44 6.96
N GLU A 270 -17.83 -7.89 5.85
CA GLU A 270 -19.25 -7.74 5.57
C GLU A 270 -19.89 -9.13 5.48
N SER A 271 -21.04 -9.30 6.13
CA SER A 271 -21.80 -10.55 6.09
C SER A 271 -23.25 -10.25 5.73
N PHE A 272 -23.80 -11.06 4.84
CA PHE A 272 -25.18 -11.03 4.43
C PHE A 272 -25.79 -12.42 4.60
N SER A 273 -27.03 -12.51 5.08
CA SER A 273 -27.78 -13.76 5.05
C SER A 273 -29.25 -13.51 4.76
N ALA A 274 -29.85 -14.43 4.00
CA ALA A 274 -31.28 -14.45 3.74
C ALA A 274 -31.78 -15.88 3.77
N THR A 275 -32.90 -16.09 4.47
CA THR A 275 -33.58 -17.38 4.57
C THR A 275 -35.01 -17.21 4.06
N SER A 276 -35.50 -18.16 3.28
CA SER A 276 -36.88 -18.15 2.81
C SER A 276 -37.43 -19.57 2.63
N THR A 277 -38.74 -19.70 2.77
CA THR A 277 -39.51 -20.90 2.45
C THR A 277 -40.11 -20.86 1.04
N GLY A 278 -39.66 -19.92 0.21
CA GLY A 278 -40.11 -19.69 -1.16
C GLY A 278 -41.00 -18.45 -1.35
N ASP A 279 -41.24 -17.68 -0.29
CA ASP A 279 -41.88 -16.35 -0.33
C ASP A 279 -41.15 -15.38 0.62
N PRO A 280 -40.28 -14.49 0.11
CA PRO A 280 -39.95 -14.27 -1.30
C PRO A 280 -39.10 -15.41 -1.89
N ILE A 281 -39.01 -15.48 -3.21
CA ILE A 281 -38.11 -16.41 -3.90
C ILE A 281 -36.67 -15.90 -3.74
N LEU A 282 -35.74 -16.77 -3.36
CA LEU A 282 -34.31 -16.47 -3.25
C LEU A 282 -33.53 -17.26 -4.29
N ALA A 283 -32.54 -16.61 -4.91
CA ALA A 283 -31.80 -17.19 -6.01
C ALA A 283 -30.40 -16.58 -6.20
N ARG A 284 -29.54 -17.35 -6.85
CA ARG A 284 -28.16 -17.02 -7.23
C ARG A 284 -28.08 -16.83 -8.74
N PRO A 285 -27.93 -15.59 -9.24
CA PRO A 285 -27.93 -15.36 -10.67
C PRO A 285 -26.61 -15.79 -11.32
N PHE A 286 -26.70 -16.29 -12.56
CA PHE A 286 -25.53 -16.54 -13.41
C PHE A 286 -25.93 -16.46 -14.90
N PHE A 287 -24.95 -16.30 -15.78
CA PHE A 287 -25.13 -16.39 -17.21
C PHE A 287 -24.93 -17.83 -17.69
N ASN A 288 -26.00 -18.44 -18.18
CA ASN A 288 -25.99 -19.81 -18.67
C ASN A 288 -25.40 -19.86 -20.09
N THR A 289 -24.21 -20.44 -20.21
CA THR A 289 -23.48 -20.51 -21.48
C THR A 289 -24.04 -21.55 -22.45
N LEU A 290 -24.78 -22.55 -21.95
CA LEU A 290 -25.43 -23.57 -22.79
C LEU A 290 -26.66 -23.00 -23.50
N THR A 291 -27.45 -22.16 -22.81
CA THR A 291 -28.66 -21.52 -23.37
C THR A 291 -28.38 -20.13 -23.97
N GLY A 292 -27.26 -19.52 -23.62
CA GLY A 292 -26.87 -18.17 -24.04
C GLY A 292 -27.74 -17.07 -23.42
N ARG A 293 -28.24 -17.26 -22.20
CA ARG A 293 -29.18 -16.37 -21.51
C ARG A 293 -28.81 -16.22 -20.03
N GLU A 294 -29.24 -15.11 -19.43
CA GLU A 294 -29.27 -14.98 -17.97
C GLU A 294 -30.19 -16.05 -17.37
N ASP A 295 -29.74 -16.67 -16.29
CA ASP A 295 -30.39 -17.74 -15.56
C ASP A 295 -30.13 -17.57 -14.05
N ALA A 296 -30.73 -18.41 -13.23
CA ALA A 296 -30.46 -18.39 -11.79
C ALA A 296 -30.63 -19.77 -11.16
N GLU A 297 -29.78 -20.05 -10.18
CA GLU A 297 -29.92 -21.20 -9.30
C GLU A 297 -30.82 -20.82 -8.11
N LEU A 298 -31.74 -21.70 -7.74
CA LEU A 298 -32.85 -21.37 -6.85
C LEU A 298 -32.56 -21.89 -5.45
N VAL A 299 -32.41 -20.96 -4.52
CA VAL A 299 -32.18 -21.25 -3.10
C VAL A 299 -33.50 -21.51 -2.37
N ALA A 300 -34.53 -20.74 -2.69
CA ALA A 300 -35.86 -20.90 -2.13
C ALA A 300 -36.94 -20.57 -3.16
N LEU A 301 -37.88 -21.49 -3.37
CA LEU A 301 -39.00 -21.36 -4.31
C LEU A 301 -40.20 -22.13 -3.77
N ASN A 302 -41.37 -21.51 -3.80
CA ASN A 302 -42.63 -22.20 -3.61
C ASN A 302 -43.55 -21.93 -4.80
N ASN A 303 -43.77 -22.96 -5.63
CA ASN A 303 -44.66 -22.86 -6.79
C ASN A 303 -46.05 -23.44 -6.54
N GLY A 304 -46.38 -23.88 -5.32
CA GLY A 304 -47.69 -24.37 -4.89
C GLY A 304 -48.21 -25.64 -5.59
N ALA A 305 -47.49 -26.16 -6.59
CA ALA A 305 -47.89 -27.30 -7.40
C ALA A 305 -47.06 -28.54 -7.07
N ASP A 306 -45.73 -28.40 -6.96
CA ASP A 306 -44.82 -29.57 -7.01
C ASP A 306 -43.44 -29.36 -6.34
N ILE A 307 -42.94 -28.11 -6.31
CA ILE A 307 -41.60 -27.76 -5.81
C ILE A 307 -41.73 -26.82 -4.61
N GLN A 308 -41.15 -27.22 -3.49
CA GLN A 308 -41.07 -26.42 -2.27
C GLN A 308 -39.63 -26.44 -1.73
N LEU A 309 -38.82 -25.53 -2.26
CA LEU A 309 -37.45 -25.29 -1.82
C LEU A 309 -37.44 -24.28 -0.68
N THR A 310 -36.90 -24.68 0.45
CA THR A 310 -36.66 -23.84 1.62
C THR A 310 -35.17 -23.80 1.86
N GLY A 311 -34.59 -22.60 1.81
CA GLY A 311 -33.15 -22.48 1.89
C GLY A 311 -32.68 -21.17 2.50
N THR A 312 -31.41 -21.17 2.87
CA THR A 312 -30.64 -20.04 3.35
C THR A 312 -29.45 -19.83 2.44
N VAL A 313 -29.21 -18.59 2.05
CA VAL A 313 -27.97 -18.16 1.40
C VAL A 313 -27.26 -17.18 2.33
N ALA A 314 -25.96 -17.40 2.54
CA ALA A 314 -25.11 -16.50 3.28
C ALA A 314 -23.88 -16.13 2.45
N VAL A 315 -23.48 -14.87 2.53
CA VAL A 315 -22.27 -14.34 1.88
C VAL A 315 -21.43 -13.68 2.95
N SER A 316 -20.14 -13.94 2.95
CA SER A 316 -19.15 -13.29 3.79
C SER A 316 -18.02 -12.76 2.93
N ALA A 317 -17.58 -11.54 3.20
CA ALA A 317 -16.45 -10.93 2.54
C ALA A 317 -15.52 -10.31 3.58
N TYR A 318 -14.21 -10.28 3.30
CA TYR A 318 -13.24 -9.58 4.14
C TYR A 318 -12.13 -8.91 3.32
N SER A 319 -11.51 -7.87 3.90
CA SER A 319 -10.33 -7.19 3.35
C SER A 319 -9.39 -6.77 4.48
N GLU A 320 -8.11 -7.10 4.34
CA GLU A 320 -7.06 -6.82 5.33
C GLU A 320 -5.78 -6.33 4.64
N LEU A 321 -5.24 -5.21 5.12
CA LEU A 321 -4.04 -4.59 4.56
C LEU A 321 -2.98 -4.45 5.65
N THR A 322 -1.81 -5.04 5.41
CA THR A 322 -0.66 -4.93 6.29
C THR A 322 0.57 -4.52 5.51
N GLY A 323 1.54 -3.91 6.19
CA GLY A 323 2.77 -3.51 5.54
C GLY A 323 3.86 -3.14 6.51
N GLY A 324 5.10 -3.24 6.06
CA GLY A 324 6.23 -2.80 6.84
C GLY A 324 7.44 -2.49 5.98
N SER A 325 8.37 -1.74 6.54
CA SER A 325 9.62 -1.45 5.87
C SER A 325 10.77 -1.31 6.85
N VAL A 326 11.98 -1.54 6.35
CA VAL A 326 13.24 -1.28 7.05
C VAL A 326 14.13 -0.46 6.13
N TYR A 327 14.74 0.60 6.64
CA TYR A 327 15.48 1.54 5.80
C TYR A 327 16.68 2.16 6.51
N LEU A 328 17.68 2.49 5.71
CA LEU A 328 18.76 3.39 6.06
C LEU A 328 18.35 4.80 5.61
N ARG A 329 18.49 5.79 6.50
CA ARG A 329 18.27 7.20 6.18
C ARG A 329 19.59 7.95 6.26
N ARG A 330 19.78 8.89 5.34
CA ARG A 330 20.92 9.78 5.30
C ARG A 330 20.45 11.21 5.09
N MET A 331 20.94 12.12 5.92
CA MET A 331 20.77 13.55 5.73
C MET A 331 21.52 14.03 4.49
N THR A 332 20.81 14.70 3.59
CA THR A 332 21.36 15.20 2.32
C THR A 332 21.60 16.70 2.35
N CYS A 333 20.66 17.45 2.93
CA CYS A 333 20.75 18.91 3.03
C CYS A 333 20.13 19.41 4.34
N CYS A 334 20.64 20.53 4.82
CA CYS A 334 20.07 21.34 5.88
C CYS A 334 20.18 22.80 5.48
N ASP A 335 19.23 23.61 5.95
CA ASP A 335 19.30 25.05 5.88
C ASP A 335 18.62 25.65 7.11
N GLU A 336 19.15 26.75 7.61
CA GLU A 336 18.64 27.45 8.79
C GLU A 336 18.71 28.96 8.57
N GLY A 337 17.76 29.68 9.15
CA GLY A 337 17.75 31.13 9.01
C GLY A 337 16.52 31.78 9.63
N CYS A 338 16.32 33.06 9.34
CA CYS A 338 15.18 33.83 9.83
C CYS A 338 14.34 34.33 8.65
N ARG A 339 13.04 33.98 8.64
CA ARG A 339 12.11 34.44 7.59
C ARG A 339 10.73 34.73 8.18
N GLN A 340 10.02 35.70 7.60
CA GLN A 340 8.63 35.99 7.98
C GLN A 340 7.72 34.76 7.73
N TRP A 341 6.72 34.58 8.59
CA TRP A 341 5.72 33.51 8.47
C TRP A 341 4.41 34.11 7.95
N LEU A 342 3.73 33.37 7.08
CA LEU A 342 2.33 33.53 6.66
C LEU A 342 1.35 34.00 7.77
N PHE A 343 1.53 33.61 9.04
CA PHE A 343 0.61 33.95 10.15
C PHE A 343 1.13 35.00 11.14
N CYS A 344 2.39 35.45 11.01
CA CYS A 344 2.97 36.46 11.89
C CYS A 344 4.07 37.25 11.15
N GLY A 345 3.95 38.59 11.16
CA GLY A 345 4.83 39.51 10.44
C GLY A 345 6.26 39.63 10.99
N CYS A 346 6.60 38.89 12.05
CA CYS A 346 7.93 38.86 12.63
C CYS A 346 8.80 37.80 11.93
N ALA A 347 10.09 38.09 11.75
CA ALA A 347 11.04 37.09 11.28
C ALA A 347 11.22 36.02 12.36
N GLY A 348 10.79 34.79 12.09
CA GLY A 348 10.98 33.65 12.98
C GLY A 348 12.12 32.77 12.49
N HIS A 349 12.84 32.15 13.43
CA HIS A 349 13.84 31.13 13.10
C HIS A 349 13.16 29.94 12.42
N TYR A 350 13.72 29.49 11.31
CA TYR A 350 13.34 28.28 10.60
C TYR A 350 14.54 27.36 10.48
N CYS A 351 14.27 26.06 10.49
CA CYS A 351 15.26 25.03 10.22
C CYS A 351 14.65 24.01 9.27
N THR A 352 15.34 23.71 8.18
CA THR A 352 14.92 22.69 7.22
C THR A 352 15.93 21.57 7.17
N ARG A 353 15.42 20.37 6.93
CA ARG A 353 16.20 19.16 6.89
C ARG A 353 15.64 18.24 5.81
N SER A 354 16.51 17.79 4.93
CA SER A 354 16.18 16.85 3.86
C SER A 354 16.99 15.59 4.02
N GLU A 355 16.34 14.45 3.80
CA GLU A 355 16.94 13.14 3.97
C GLU A 355 16.49 12.22 2.85
N PHE A 356 17.42 11.39 2.41
CA PHE A 356 17.13 10.29 1.53
C PHE A 356 17.06 9.00 2.34
N ARG A 357 16.09 8.14 2.03
CA ARG A 357 15.95 6.81 2.63
C ARG A 357 16.03 5.76 1.53
N VAL A 358 16.72 4.67 1.83
CA VAL A 358 16.78 3.48 0.98
C VAL A 358 16.58 2.26 1.85
N GLY A 359 15.70 1.37 1.42
CA GLY A 359 15.28 0.26 2.24
C GLY A 359 14.61 -0.86 1.49
N TYR A 360 14.01 -1.73 2.28
CA TYR A 360 13.17 -2.83 1.85
C TYR A 360 11.75 -2.57 2.35
N ARG A 361 10.76 -2.80 1.48
CA ARG A 361 9.35 -2.70 1.83
C ARG A 361 8.62 -3.99 1.50
N PHE A 362 7.77 -4.38 2.43
CA PHE A 362 6.80 -5.46 2.33
C PHE A 362 5.39 -4.86 2.45
N MET A 363 4.46 -5.33 1.62
CA MET A 363 3.02 -5.09 1.82
C MET A 363 2.24 -6.34 1.48
N GLN A 364 1.16 -6.57 2.21
CA GLN A 364 0.24 -7.67 1.98
C GLN A 364 -1.19 -7.16 1.97
N LEU A 365 -1.95 -7.60 0.96
CA LEU A 365 -3.40 -7.40 0.86
C LEU A 365 -4.05 -8.78 0.76
N ASP A 366 -4.81 -9.11 1.79
CA ASP A 366 -5.59 -10.34 1.88
C ASP A 366 -7.07 -9.99 1.76
N GLU A 367 -7.74 -10.56 0.77
CA GLU A 367 -9.17 -10.38 0.56
C GLU A 367 -9.81 -11.73 0.27
N GLY A 368 -11.09 -11.87 0.63
CA GLY A 368 -11.83 -13.09 0.29
C GLY A 368 -13.33 -12.88 0.30
N VAL A 369 -14.01 -13.73 -0.47
CA VAL A 369 -15.47 -13.83 -0.57
C VAL A 369 -15.85 -15.30 -0.47
N GLY A 370 -16.66 -15.62 0.53
CA GLY A 370 -17.25 -16.93 0.73
C GLY A 370 -18.76 -16.87 0.60
N ILE A 371 -19.34 -17.84 -0.09
CA ILE A 371 -20.78 -18.05 -0.20
C ILE A 371 -21.08 -19.45 0.33
N SER A 372 -22.12 -19.55 1.15
CA SER A 372 -22.66 -20.84 1.60
C SER A 372 -24.17 -20.87 1.43
N GLU A 373 -24.70 -22.01 1.02
CA GLU A 373 -26.12 -22.22 0.76
C GLU A 373 -26.55 -23.54 1.40
N ASP A 374 -27.66 -23.51 2.12
CA ASP A 374 -28.27 -24.70 2.74
C ASP A 374 -29.73 -24.70 2.33
N LEU A 375 -30.11 -25.65 1.48
CA LEU A 375 -31.45 -25.74 0.92
C LEU A 375 -32.00 -27.16 1.02
N SER A 376 -33.25 -27.22 1.45
CA SER A 376 -34.02 -28.45 1.62
C SER A 376 -35.22 -28.42 0.72
N ASN A 377 -35.53 -29.56 0.12
CA ASN A 377 -36.70 -29.68 -0.70
C ASN A 377 -37.79 -30.47 0.03
N ASN A 378 -38.89 -29.77 0.30
CA ASN A 378 -40.07 -30.30 0.98
C ASN A 378 -41.25 -30.52 0.00
N GLY A 379 -41.00 -30.43 -1.31
CA GLY A 379 -41.98 -30.63 -2.37
C GLY A 379 -42.31 -32.10 -2.64
N THR A 380 -43.24 -32.33 -3.57
CA THR A 380 -43.66 -33.68 -3.97
C THR A 380 -42.57 -34.39 -4.76
N PHE A 381 -41.79 -33.65 -5.56
CA PHE A 381 -40.60 -34.17 -6.24
C PHE A 381 -39.38 -33.98 -5.36
N ASN A 382 -38.93 -35.01 -4.66
CA ASN A 382 -37.77 -34.91 -3.79
C ASN A 382 -36.45 -34.99 -4.60
N ILE A 383 -35.90 -33.83 -4.94
CA ILE A 383 -34.57 -33.67 -5.55
C ILE A 383 -33.40 -33.69 -4.53
N GLY A 384 -33.66 -33.88 -3.24
CA GLY A 384 -32.65 -33.90 -2.17
C GLY A 384 -32.48 -32.57 -1.42
N ASP A 385 -31.66 -32.62 -0.37
CA ASP A 385 -31.12 -31.44 0.30
C ASP A 385 -29.71 -31.15 -0.22
N PHE A 386 -29.35 -29.87 -0.27
CA PHE A 386 -28.09 -29.41 -0.82
C PHE A 386 -27.40 -28.48 0.18
N ASP A 387 -26.11 -28.71 0.37
CA ASP A 387 -25.18 -27.80 1.04
C ASP A 387 -24.12 -27.41 0.00
N ILE A 388 -24.07 -26.13 -0.36
CA ILE A 388 -23.23 -25.60 -1.43
C ILE A 388 -22.31 -24.54 -0.86
N MET A 389 -21.02 -24.62 -1.17
CA MET A 389 -20.03 -23.64 -0.77
C MET A 389 -19.23 -23.18 -2.00
N ASP A 390 -19.04 -21.87 -2.14
CA ASP A 390 -18.09 -21.26 -3.07
C ASP A 390 -17.16 -20.31 -2.30
N GLN A 391 -15.85 -20.48 -2.43
CA GLN A 391 -14.84 -19.66 -1.78
C GLN A 391 -13.86 -19.09 -2.81
N PHE A 392 -13.64 -17.78 -2.74
CA PHE A 392 -12.68 -17.03 -3.56
C PHE A 392 -11.78 -16.20 -2.65
N ASP A 393 -10.53 -16.62 -2.48
CA ASP A 393 -9.54 -15.89 -1.69
C ASP A 393 -8.41 -15.37 -2.59
N THR A 394 -7.95 -14.15 -2.33
CA THR A 394 -6.81 -13.54 -3.01
C THR A 394 -5.80 -13.02 -1.99
N GLU A 395 -4.53 -13.27 -2.27
CA GLU A 395 -3.40 -12.84 -1.45
C GLU A 395 -2.37 -12.18 -2.36
N ASN A 396 -2.07 -10.91 -2.08
CA ASN A 396 -1.04 -10.14 -2.77
C ASN A 396 0.10 -9.88 -1.80
N GLN A 397 1.32 -10.28 -2.16
CA GLN A 397 2.52 -10.08 -1.33
C GLN A 397 3.59 -9.31 -2.10
N PHE A 398 3.67 -8.01 -1.86
CA PHE A 398 4.69 -7.15 -2.43
C PHE A 398 5.99 -7.24 -1.65
N ASN A 399 7.10 -7.39 -2.38
CA ASN A 399 8.45 -7.32 -1.83
C ASN A 399 9.31 -6.48 -2.77
N GLY A 400 9.90 -5.39 -2.27
CA GLY A 400 10.62 -4.45 -3.14
C GLY A 400 11.63 -3.56 -2.44
N ILE A 401 12.43 -2.89 -3.27
CA ILE A 401 13.33 -1.83 -2.85
C ILE A 401 12.51 -0.56 -2.67
N ASP A 402 12.64 0.10 -1.53
CA ASP A 402 11.95 1.34 -1.19
C ASP A 402 12.92 2.52 -1.23
N LEU A 403 12.60 3.53 -2.02
CA LEU A 403 13.35 4.77 -2.14
C LEU A 403 12.48 5.91 -1.64
N ALA A 404 12.95 6.69 -0.68
CA ALA A 404 12.17 7.78 -0.12
C ALA A 404 12.97 9.09 -0.01
N TRP A 405 12.25 10.19 -0.12
CA TRP A 405 12.72 11.52 0.22
C TRP A 405 11.86 12.08 1.35
N ASN A 406 12.52 12.42 2.46
CA ASN A 406 11.90 13.08 3.59
C ASN A 406 12.36 14.52 3.67
N HIS A 407 11.42 15.44 3.83
CA HIS A 407 11.70 16.85 4.03
C HIS A 407 10.95 17.36 5.25
N ARG A 408 11.66 17.98 6.18
CA ARG A 408 11.12 18.55 7.41
C ARG A 408 11.44 20.02 7.49
N ILE A 409 10.44 20.80 7.88
CA ILE A 409 10.56 22.21 8.20
C ILE A 409 10.11 22.41 9.65
N THR A 410 10.97 22.97 10.47
CA THR A 410 10.71 23.28 11.88
C THR A 410 10.70 24.80 12.08
N ARG A 411 9.67 25.32 12.73
CA ARG A 411 9.52 26.73 13.12
C ARG A 411 8.87 26.82 14.50
N GLY A 412 9.65 27.22 15.50
CA GLY A 412 9.21 27.17 16.90
C GLY A 412 8.80 25.74 17.29
N TYR A 413 7.62 25.60 17.90
CA TYR A 413 7.05 24.31 18.28
C TYR A 413 6.37 23.55 17.14
N TRP A 414 6.27 24.15 15.95
CA TRP A 414 5.61 23.53 14.80
C TRP A 414 6.61 22.85 13.88
N THR A 415 6.22 21.69 13.38
CA THR A 415 6.96 20.93 12.38
C THR A 415 6.03 20.56 11.24
N CYS A 416 6.50 20.68 10.00
CA CYS A 416 5.83 20.15 8.83
C CYS A 416 6.79 19.16 8.16
N GLU A 417 6.36 17.91 8.03
CA GLU A 417 7.12 16.83 7.43
C GLU A 417 6.38 16.32 6.19
N SER A 418 7.11 16.17 5.09
CA SER A 418 6.62 15.58 3.86
C SER A 418 7.52 14.41 3.49
N LEU A 419 6.93 13.24 3.34
CA LEU A 419 7.60 12.02 2.89
C LEU A 419 6.98 11.60 1.57
N VAL A 420 7.82 11.47 0.55
CA VAL A 420 7.45 10.81 -0.70
C VAL A 420 8.32 9.58 -0.82
N ARG A 421 7.70 8.42 -1.04
CA ARG A 421 8.44 7.18 -1.27
C ARG A 421 7.87 6.39 -2.43
N LEU A 422 8.72 5.60 -3.05
CA LEU A 422 8.40 4.75 -4.17
C LEU A 422 9.09 3.41 -3.93
N ALA A 423 8.28 2.37 -3.75
CA ALA A 423 8.78 1.02 -3.76
C ALA A 423 8.60 0.39 -5.14
N ILE A 424 9.62 -0.34 -5.58
CA ILE A 424 9.64 -1.03 -6.86
C ILE A 424 10.06 -2.47 -6.60
N GLY A 425 9.26 -3.42 -7.08
CA GLY A 425 9.48 -4.81 -6.73
C GLY A 425 8.55 -5.78 -7.43
N ASN A 426 8.34 -6.92 -6.79
CA ASN A 426 7.53 -8.01 -7.27
C ASN A 426 6.36 -8.23 -6.30
N THR A 427 5.14 -8.28 -6.84
CA THR A 427 3.96 -8.77 -6.13
C THR A 427 3.77 -10.23 -6.48
N ARG A 428 3.87 -11.11 -5.49
CA ARG A 428 3.38 -12.48 -5.63
C ARG A 428 1.87 -12.45 -5.45
N GLN A 429 1.15 -12.84 -6.48
CA GLN A 429 -0.30 -12.90 -6.51
C GLN A 429 -0.72 -14.36 -6.36
N THR A 430 -1.59 -14.66 -5.41
CA THR A 430 -2.18 -15.99 -5.21
C THR A 430 -3.69 -15.87 -5.22
N VAL A 431 -4.35 -16.67 -6.06
CA VAL A 431 -5.81 -16.80 -6.10
C VAL A 431 -6.16 -18.23 -5.74
N ARG A 432 -7.02 -18.41 -4.73
CA ARG A 432 -7.50 -19.72 -4.28
C ARG A 432 -9.00 -19.77 -4.49
N ILE A 433 -9.44 -20.74 -5.28
CA ILE A 433 -10.84 -20.97 -5.60
C ILE A 433 -11.17 -22.39 -5.14
N ALA A 434 -12.18 -22.52 -4.29
CA ALA A 434 -12.64 -23.80 -3.79
C ALA A 434 -14.16 -23.84 -3.78
N GLY A 435 -14.74 -24.89 -4.34
CA GLY A 435 -16.17 -25.13 -4.31
C GLY A 435 -16.50 -26.53 -3.81
N GLN A 436 -17.67 -26.66 -3.19
CA GLN A 436 -18.17 -27.95 -2.73
C GLN A 436 -19.69 -27.98 -2.84
N THR A 437 -20.23 -29.15 -3.22
CA THR A 437 -21.67 -29.44 -3.17
C THR A 437 -21.86 -30.78 -2.48
N VAL A 438 -22.66 -30.82 -1.44
CA VAL A 438 -23.12 -32.04 -0.79
C VAL A 438 -24.60 -32.22 -1.08
N ILE A 439 -24.96 -33.38 -1.61
CA ILE A 439 -26.34 -33.73 -1.94
C ILE A 439 -26.77 -34.87 -1.01
N VAL A 440 -27.83 -34.65 -0.25
CA VAL A 440 -28.47 -35.68 0.58
C VAL A 440 -29.78 -36.10 -0.09
N ASP A 441 -29.77 -37.26 -0.74
CA ASP A 441 -30.98 -37.83 -1.33
C ASP A 441 -31.86 -38.46 -0.24
N ARG A 442 -33.09 -37.96 -0.13
CA ARG A 442 -34.13 -38.44 0.80
C ARG A 442 -35.27 -39.20 0.11
N ASN A 443 -35.09 -39.64 -1.13
CA ASN A 443 -36.09 -40.42 -1.86
C ASN A 443 -36.43 -41.76 -1.15
N ASP A 444 -35.48 -42.35 -0.40
CA ASP A 444 -35.74 -43.47 0.53
C ASP A 444 -35.54 -43.03 1.99
N PRO A 445 -36.62 -42.88 2.78
CA PRO A 445 -36.53 -42.50 4.20
C PRO A 445 -35.71 -43.45 5.06
N ASN A 446 -35.53 -44.71 4.64
CA ASN A 446 -34.82 -45.75 5.40
C ASN A 446 -33.36 -45.90 4.96
N ASN A 447 -32.96 -45.30 3.84
CA ASN A 447 -31.62 -45.44 3.27
C ASN A 447 -31.21 -44.16 2.54
N GLN A 448 -31.00 -43.09 3.31
CA GLN A 448 -30.51 -41.82 2.80
C GLN A 448 -29.09 -42.00 2.23
N THR A 449 -28.84 -41.41 1.06
CA THR A 449 -27.51 -41.39 0.45
C THR A 449 -26.97 -39.98 0.47
N THR A 450 -25.67 -39.85 0.73
CA THR A 450 -24.96 -38.57 0.74
C THR A 450 -23.83 -38.64 -0.26
N GLU A 451 -23.86 -37.75 -1.23
CA GLU A 451 -22.84 -37.60 -2.26
C GLU A 451 -22.16 -36.25 -2.10
N THR A 452 -20.83 -36.21 -2.27
CA THR A 452 -20.04 -34.98 -2.16
C THR A 452 -19.27 -34.78 -3.45
N TYR A 453 -19.33 -33.55 -3.96
CA TYR A 453 -18.70 -33.11 -5.19
C TYR A 453 -17.78 -31.91 -4.90
N ASP A 454 -16.57 -31.93 -5.44
CA ASP A 454 -15.57 -30.85 -5.29
C ASP A 454 -15.83 -29.71 -6.29
N ALA A 455 -17.05 -29.19 -6.30
CA ALA A 455 -17.49 -28.04 -7.08
C ALA A 455 -18.71 -27.42 -6.42
N GLY A 456 -18.79 -26.08 -6.39
CA GLY A 456 -19.97 -25.33 -5.97
C GLY A 456 -20.78 -24.83 -7.17
N LEU A 457 -21.38 -23.63 -7.06
CA LEU A 457 -22.10 -22.99 -8.17
C LEU A 457 -21.14 -22.20 -9.08
N LEU A 458 -20.26 -21.39 -8.47
CA LEU A 458 -19.34 -20.49 -9.16
C LEU A 458 -17.88 -20.99 -9.12
N ALA A 459 -17.53 -21.76 -8.09
CA ALA A 459 -16.25 -22.44 -7.95
C ALA A 459 -16.38 -23.88 -8.46
N LEU A 460 -16.27 -24.05 -9.78
CA LEU A 460 -16.40 -25.34 -10.46
C LEU A 460 -15.06 -26.06 -10.60
N ALA A 461 -15.10 -27.33 -11.01
CA ALA A 461 -13.89 -28.10 -11.29
C ALA A 461 -13.00 -27.48 -12.38
N SER A 462 -13.54 -26.61 -13.25
CA SER A 462 -12.82 -25.95 -14.34
C SER A 462 -12.00 -24.73 -13.93
N ASN A 463 -12.35 -24.04 -12.84
CA ASN A 463 -11.61 -22.88 -12.31
C ASN A 463 -11.02 -23.09 -10.91
N SER A 464 -11.52 -24.05 -10.14
CA SER A 464 -11.04 -24.36 -8.79
C SER A 464 -9.57 -24.74 -8.77
N GLY A 465 -8.89 -24.36 -7.70
CA GLY A 465 -7.46 -24.59 -7.51
C GLY A 465 -6.74 -23.42 -6.86
N THR A 466 -5.43 -23.57 -6.69
CA THR A 466 -4.54 -22.49 -6.28
C THR A 466 -3.72 -22.05 -7.48
N HIS A 467 -3.90 -20.80 -7.89
CA HIS A 467 -3.22 -20.19 -9.02
C HIS A 467 -2.26 -19.13 -8.50
N GLN A 468 -1.02 -19.13 -9.01
CA GLN A 468 0.02 -18.19 -8.56
C GLN A 468 0.74 -17.57 -9.75
N GLN A 469 1.02 -16.27 -9.65
CA GLN A 469 1.93 -15.58 -10.56
C GLN A 469 2.74 -14.51 -9.81
N ASP A 470 3.86 -14.12 -10.41
CA ASP A 470 4.77 -13.09 -9.93
C ASP A 470 4.71 -11.93 -10.94
N GLU A 471 4.23 -10.77 -10.50
CA GLU A 471 4.05 -9.60 -11.35
C GLU A 471 4.91 -8.43 -10.86
N PHE A 472 5.46 -7.65 -11.79
CA PHE A 472 6.16 -6.43 -11.45
C PHE A 472 5.15 -5.39 -10.95
N SER A 473 5.43 -4.78 -9.80
CA SER A 473 4.57 -3.76 -9.21
C SER A 473 5.36 -2.55 -8.72
N VAL A 474 4.70 -1.40 -8.73
CA VAL A 474 5.16 -0.16 -8.10
C VAL A 474 4.20 0.23 -6.99
N LEU A 475 4.76 0.78 -5.92
CA LEU A 475 4.01 1.14 -4.72
C LEU A 475 4.45 2.53 -4.21
N PRO A 476 4.01 3.62 -4.87
CA PRO A 476 4.21 4.97 -4.39
C PRO A 476 3.37 5.28 -3.15
N GLU A 477 3.94 6.07 -2.24
CA GLU A 477 3.27 6.57 -1.05
C GLU A 477 3.68 8.01 -0.75
N VAL A 478 2.71 8.84 -0.37
CA VAL A 478 2.90 10.22 0.07
C VAL A 478 2.36 10.37 1.48
N ASN A 479 3.17 10.94 2.38
CA ASN A 479 2.73 11.35 3.71
C ASN A 479 3.00 12.83 3.90
N LEU A 480 1.99 13.53 4.43
CA LEU A 480 2.11 14.90 4.91
C LEU A 480 1.78 14.90 6.40
N THR A 481 2.66 15.45 7.23
CA THR A 481 2.49 15.43 8.69
C THR A 481 2.74 16.83 9.25
N LEU A 482 1.78 17.33 10.01
CA LEU A 482 1.91 18.49 10.87
C LEU A 482 2.17 18.00 12.29
N GLY A 483 3.23 18.48 12.92
CA GLY A 483 3.56 18.15 14.30
C GLY A 483 3.64 19.38 15.19
N TYR A 484 3.23 19.21 16.45
CA TYR A 484 3.36 20.22 17.50
C TYR A 484 4.14 19.64 18.68
N GLN A 485 5.20 20.34 19.09
CA GLN A 485 6.08 19.92 20.18
C GLN A 485 5.40 20.22 21.53
N LEU A 486 5.08 19.16 22.30
CA LEU A 486 4.40 19.26 23.60
C LEU A 486 5.41 19.43 24.74
N THR A 487 6.51 18.70 24.68
CA THR A 487 7.66 18.79 25.59
C THR A 487 8.93 18.64 24.77
N ASP A 488 10.12 18.75 25.35
CA ASP A 488 11.37 18.57 24.57
C ASP A 488 11.48 17.18 23.92
N HIS A 489 10.79 16.17 24.47
CA HIS A 489 10.88 14.77 24.02
C HIS A 489 9.59 14.26 23.34
N LEU A 490 8.47 14.96 23.48
CA LEU A 490 7.16 14.49 23.02
C LEU A 490 6.55 15.45 21.99
N LYS A 491 6.16 14.91 20.84
CA LYS A 491 5.53 15.63 19.73
C LYS A 491 4.20 15.00 19.37
N ALA A 492 3.13 15.79 19.34
CA ALA A 492 1.86 15.37 18.76
C ALA A 492 1.88 15.53 17.24
N THR A 493 1.24 14.63 16.52
CA THR A 493 1.24 14.60 15.04
C THR A 493 -0.17 14.42 14.50
N PHE A 494 -0.44 15.08 13.39
CA PHE A 494 -1.64 14.93 12.57
C PHE A 494 -1.21 14.94 11.10
N GLY A 495 -1.74 14.05 10.29
CA GLY A 495 -1.26 13.89 8.92
C GLY A 495 -2.27 13.31 7.96
N TYR A 496 -1.82 13.20 6.72
CA TYR A 496 -2.51 12.55 5.62
C TYR A 496 -1.55 11.57 4.94
N THR A 497 -2.00 10.34 4.70
CA THR A 497 -1.27 9.32 3.95
C THR A 497 -2.05 9.00 2.67
N GLY A 498 -1.37 8.85 1.54
CA GLY A 498 -1.90 8.23 0.33
C GLY A 498 -0.96 7.13 -0.17
N ILE A 499 -1.52 5.98 -0.49
CA ILE A 499 -0.86 4.75 -0.97
C ILE A 499 -1.53 4.36 -2.27
N TYR A 500 -0.73 4.00 -3.26
CA TYR A 500 -1.20 3.35 -4.49
C TYR A 500 -0.32 2.12 -4.74
N TRP A 501 -0.93 1.04 -5.19
CA TRP A 501 -0.29 -0.25 -5.43
C TRP A 501 -0.79 -0.81 -6.77
N SER A 502 0.12 -0.93 -7.73
CA SER A 502 -0.22 -1.43 -9.07
C SER A 502 -0.26 -2.95 -9.14
N ASN A 503 -1.07 -3.48 -10.05
CA ASN A 503 -1.14 -4.91 -10.38
C ASN A 503 -1.37 -5.78 -9.13
N VAL A 504 -2.57 -5.71 -8.56
CA VAL A 504 -3.07 -6.62 -7.53
C VAL A 504 -4.19 -7.48 -8.10
N VAL A 505 -4.36 -8.68 -7.55
CA VAL A 505 -5.54 -9.54 -7.80
C VAL A 505 -6.55 -9.33 -6.68
N ARG A 506 -7.84 -9.25 -7.01
CA ARG A 506 -8.91 -9.08 -6.02
C ARG A 506 -10.03 -10.09 -6.29
N PRO A 507 -10.81 -10.51 -5.28
CA PRO A 507 -11.79 -11.58 -5.44
C PRO A 507 -12.88 -11.23 -6.45
N GLY A 508 -13.32 -9.96 -6.48
CA GLY A 508 -14.38 -9.49 -7.38
C GLY A 508 -14.12 -9.76 -8.87
N GLU A 509 -12.87 -9.65 -9.31
CA GLU A 509 -12.46 -9.92 -10.70
C GLU A 509 -12.35 -11.42 -11.02
N HIS A 510 -12.41 -12.28 -10.00
CA HIS A 510 -12.23 -13.72 -10.11
C HIS A 510 -13.50 -14.53 -9.82
N ILE A 511 -14.60 -13.86 -9.45
CA ILE A 511 -15.91 -14.52 -9.36
C ILE A 511 -16.52 -14.56 -10.78
N PRO A 512 -16.65 -15.75 -11.37
CA PRO A 512 -17.18 -15.88 -12.72
C PRO A 512 -18.70 -15.69 -12.72
N THR A 513 -19.22 -15.07 -13.77
CA THR A 513 -20.67 -15.00 -14.02
C THR A 513 -21.11 -15.98 -15.11
N MET A 514 -20.21 -16.47 -15.95
CA MET A 514 -20.52 -17.36 -17.07
C MET A 514 -20.29 -18.83 -16.70
N ILE A 515 -21.37 -19.60 -16.59
CA ILE A 515 -21.35 -20.99 -16.14
C ILE A 515 -21.89 -21.91 -17.25
N ASP A 516 -21.24 -23.05 -17.48
CA ASP A 516 -21.86 -24.18 -18.21
C ASP A 516 -22.57 -25.08 -17.21
N THR A 517 -23.90 -25.15 -17.31
CA THR A 517 -24.73 -25.95 -16.40
C THR A 517 -24.42 -27.46 -16.46
N ASN A 518 -23.78 -27.95 -17.53
CA ASN A 518 -23.31 -29.35 -17.58
C ASN A 518 -22.17 -29.64 -16.60
N GLN A 519 -21.53 -28.60 -16.05
CA GLN A 519 -20.48 -28.74 -15.04
C GLN A 519 -20.99 -28.65 -13.61
N LEU A 520 -22.24 -28.25 -13.40
CA LEU A 520 -22.84 -28.23 -12.09
C LEU A 520 -22.96 -29.66 -11.54
N PRO A 521 -22.71 -29.89 -10.24
CA PRO A 521 -22.85 -31.21 -9.64
C PRO A 521 -24.28 -31.78 -9.74
N PRO A 522 -24.44 -33.06 -10.11
CA PRO A 522 -23.45 -33.97 -10.68
C PRO A 522 -23.14 -33.62 -12.16
N ALA A 523 -21.86 -33.43 -12.48
CA ALA A 523 -21.45 -33.01 -13.81
C ALA A 523 -21.76 -34.07 -14.90
N ILE A 524 -22.25 -33.62 -16.05
CA ILE A 524 -22.59 -34.47 -17.20
C ILE A 524 -21.35 -34.64 -18.09
N THR A 525 -20.87 -35.88 -18.22
CA THR A 525 -19.69 -36.21 -19.03
C THR A 525 -20.00 -36.16 -20.53
N GLY A 526 -19.11 -35.55 -21.33
CA GLY A 526 -19.03 -35.79 -22.77
C GLY A 526 -19.31 -34.63 -23.72
N ASN A 527 -19.68 -33.43 -23.23
CA ASN A 527 -19.80 -32.24 -24.08
C ASN A 527 -19.87 -30.89 -23.31
N SER A 528 -19.22 -30.79 -22.14
CA SER A 528 -19.17 -29.53 -21.38
C SER A 528 -18.12 -28.58 -21.95
N ASP A 529 -18.51 -27.35 -22.24
CA ASP A 529 -17.56 -26.24 -22.39
C ASP A 529 -17.00 -25.99 -20.97
N PRO A 530 -15.67 -26.06 -20.75
CA PRO A 530 -15.05 -25.92 -19.42
C PRO A 530 -15.13 -24.48 -18.85
N ARG A 531 -16.30 -23.84 -18.92
CA ARG A 531 -16.57 -22.53 -18.33
C ARG A 531 -17.19 -22.64 -16.94
N PRO A 532 -16.66 -21.89 -15.97
CA PRO A 532 -15.65 -20.84 -16.12
C PRO A 532 -14.23 -21.39 -16.18
N GLN A 533 -13.36 -20.76 -16.99
CA GLN A 533 -11.92 -21.01 -16.98
C GLN A 533 -11.24 -19.94 -16.13
N PHE A 534 -10.25 -20.35 -15.33
CA PHE A 534 -9.43 -19.40 -14.60
C PHE A 534 -8.53 -18.59 -15.55
N ALA A 535 -8.51 -17.28 -15.36
CA ALA A 535 -7.54 -16.37 -15.94
C ALA A 535 -7.18 -15.29 -14.91
N PHE A 536 -5.92 -14.87 -14.90
CA PHE A 536 -5.52 -13.73 -14.08
C PHE A 536 -6.10 -12.44 -14.65
N ASP A 537 -6.72 -11.66 -13.78
CA ASP A 537 -7.19 -10.30 -14.02
C ASP A 537 -6.65 -9.45 -12.88
N THR A 538 -5.92 -8.41 -13.24
CA THR A 538 -5.18 -7.58 -12.28
C THR A 538 -5.71 -6.16 -12.35
N THR A 539 -5.97 -5.59 -11.19
CA THR A 539 -6.40 -4.20 -11.03
C THR A 539 -5.38 -3.43 -10.18
N ASP A 540 -5.63 -2.14 -9.98
CA ASP A 540 -4.84 -1.32 -9.09
C ASP A 540 -5.56 -1.14 -7.75
N TYR A 541 -4.81 -0.95 -6.67
CA TYR A 541 -5.36 -0.67 -5.36
C TYR A 541 -4.84 0.67 -4.84
N TRP A 542 -5.69 1.39 -4.11
CA TRP A 542 -5.30 2.62 -3.45
C TRP A 542 -5.91 2.70 -2.06
N ALA A 543 -5.21 3.39 -1.16
CA ALA A 543 -5.69 3.69 0.18
C ALA A 543 -5.18 5.05 0.61
N HIS A 544 -6.04 5.91 1.14
CA HIS A 544 -5.62 7.21 1.66
C HIS A 544 -6.42 7.59 2.88
N GLY A 545 -5.90 8.49 3.71
CA GLY A 545 -6.62 8.88 4.91
C GLY A 545 -5.85 9.75 5.85
N LEU A 546 -6.46 9.98 7.00
CA LEU A 546 -5.93 10.82 8.06
C LEU A 546 -5.17 9.97 9.07
N THR A 547 -4.12 10.54 9.62
CA THR A 547 -3.32 9.93 10.67
C THR A 547 -3.20 10.88 11.86
N TYR A 548 -3.14 10.34 13.06
CA TYR A 548 -2.92 11.12 14.27
C TYR A 548 -2.11 10.30 15.25
N GLY A 549 -1.15 10.92 15.95
CA GLY A 549 -0.22 10.13 16.74
C GLY A 549 0.67 10.94 17.66
N LEU A 550 1.52 10.22 18.38
CA LEU A 550 2.55 10.77 19.25
C LEU A 550 3.90 10.22 18.84
N GLU A 551 4.89 11.09 18.78
CA GLU A 551 6.28 10.75 18.56
C GLU A 551 7.09 11.11 19.80
N TYR A 552 7.81 10.12 20.33
CA TYR A 552 8.74 10.27 21.43
C TYR A 552 10.18 10.14 20.95
N ARG A 553 11.04 11.05 21.41
CA ARG A 553 12.49 11.07 21.11
C ARG A 553 13.28 11.02 22.41
N TRP A 554 14.42 10.37 22.39
CA TRP A 554 15.34 10.34 23.53
C TRP A 554 16.78 10.55 23.09
#